data_AF-A0A382RC91-F1
#
_entry.id   AF-A0A382RC91-F1
#
_cell.length_a   1.000
_cell.length_b   1.000
_cell.length_c   1.000
_cell.angle_alpha   90.00
_cell.angle_beta   90.00
_cell.angle_gamma   90.00
#
_symmetry.space_group_name_H-M   'P 1'
#
loop_
_entity.id
_entity.type
_entity.pdbx_description
1 polymer ?
#
loop_
_entity_poly.entity_id
_entity_poly.type
_entity_poly.pdbx_seq_one_letter_code
_entity_poly.pdbx_strand_id
1 'polypeptide(L)' 'ILSPASPPAGGDHAGYNETSFLLATCPELVEQDQLDDDAPWYCRQDEEKNSWTANAKHGQVMVEAVVNTWVEKISNLR' A
#
# COMPACT_ATOMS: atom_id res chain seq x y z
N ILE A 1 -7.47 10.69 -23.88
CA ILE A 1 -8.36 10.87 -22.71
C ILE A 1 -7.88 9.87 -21.67
N LEU A 2 -7.37 10.34 -20.53
CA LEU A 2 -7.01 9.45 -19.43
C LEU A 2 -8.28 8.83 -18.86
N SER A 3 -8.22 7.56 -18.45
CA SER A 3 -9.35 6.92 -17.78
C SER A 3 -9.80 7.77 -16.59
N PRO A 4 -11.12 7.85 -16.34
CA PRO A 4 -11.61 8.52 -15.14
C PRO A 4 -10.92 7.91 -13.93
N ALA A 5 -10.44 8.78 -13.03
CA ALA A 5 -9.91 8.32 -11.76
C ALA A 5 -10.97 7.46 -11.07
N SER A 6 -10.53 6.37 -10.43
CA SER A 6 -11.38 5.57 -9.56
C SER A 6 -12.10 6.52 -8.58
N PRO A 7 -13.32 6.19 -8.11
CA PRO A 7 -13.87 6.85 -6.93
C PRO A 7 -12.80 6.88 -5.84
N PRO A 8 -12.80 7.84 -4.90
CA PRO A 8 -11.97 7.72 -3.72
C PRO A 8 -12.32 6.36 -3.10
N ALA A 9 -11.43 5.37 -3.23
CA ALA A 9 -11.41 4.28 -2.29
C ALA A 9 -11.36 5.02 -0.95
N GLY A 10 -12.34 4.83 -0.06
CA GLY A 10 -12.37 5.51 1.23
C GLY A 10 -11.05 5.23 1.94
N GLY A 11 -10.10 6.15 1.78
CA GLY A 11 -8.72 5.78 1.48
C GLY A 11 -8.09 5.01 2.62
N ASP A 12 -7.46 3.90 2.25
CA ASP A 12 -6.47 3.19 3.04
C ASP A 12 -5.22 4.08 3.23
N HIS A 13 -5.39 5.28 3.81
CA HIS A 13 -4.31 6.22 4.07
C HIS A 13 -3.61 5.82 5.35
N ALA A 14 -2.32 5.53 5.24
CA ALA A 14 -1.51 4.89 6.26
C ALA A 14 -2.18 3.62 6.80
N GLY A 15 -2.81 2.82 5.93
CA GLY A 15 -3.33 1.51 6.27
C GLY A 15 -2.62 0.39 5.53
N TYR A 16 -3.31 -0.72 5.23
CA TYR A 16 -2.70 -1.99 4.86
C TYR A 16 -1.75 -1.90 3.66
N ASN A 17 -2.19 -1.28 2.57
CA ASN A 17 -1.45 -1.26 1.31
C ASN A 17 -0.27 -0.30 1.36
N GLU A 18 -0.45 0.92 1.89
CA GLU A 18 0.63 1.92 2.00
C GLU A 18 1.74 1.44 2.97
N THR A 19 1.34 0.89 4.12
CA THR A 19 2.30 0.34 5.10
C THR A 19 2.99 -0.89 4.55
N SER A 20 2.28 -1.80 3.87
CA SER A 20 2.90 -2.97 3.23
C SER A 20 3.89 -2.56 2.14
N PHE A 21 3.57 -1.54 1.33
CA PHE A 21 4.47 -0.99 0.32
C PHE A 21 5.78 -0.47 0.94
N LEU A 22 5.69 0.31 2.03
CA LEU A 22 6.89 0.81 2.72
C LEU A 22 7.69 -0.33 3.36
N LEU A 23 7.02 -1.29 4.01
CA LEU A 23 7.68 -2.47 4.57
C LEU A 23 8.44 -3.30 3.52
N ALA A 24 7.99 -3.31 2.26
CA ALA A 24 8.66 -4.02 1.16
C ALA A 24 9.80 -3.22 0.52
N THR A 25 9.76 -1.89 0.56
CA THR A 25 10.66 -1.03 -0.23
C THR A 25 11.67 -0.25 0.61
N CYS A 26 11.25 0.22 1.79
CA CYS A 26 12.04 0.99 2.74
C CYS A 26 11.64 0.61 4.19
N PRO A 27 11.86 -0.65 4.63
CA PRO A 27 11.38 -1.15 5.92
C PRO A 27 11.89 -0.33 7.12
N GLU A 28 13.06 0.29 7.01
CA GLU A 28 13.67 1.14 8.03
C GLU A 28 12.88 2.43 8.33
N LEU A 29 11.90 2.78 7.49
CA LEU A 29 11.06 3.96 7.67
C LEU A 29 9.71 3.64 8.35
N VAL A 30 9.47 2.38 8.72
CA VAL A 30 8.20 1.94 9.31
C VAL A 30 8.42 1.39 10.71
N GLU A 31 7.91 2.12 11.70
CA GLU A 31 7.92 1.73 13.11
C GLU A 31 6.56 1.12 13.49
N GLN A 32 6.22 -0.02 12.89
CA GLN A 32 4.92 -0.69 13.06
C GLN A 32 4.66 -1.13 14.52
N ASP A 33 5.73 -1.35 15.28
CA ASP A 33 5.72 -1.68 16.70
C ASP A 33 5.32 -0.52 17.62
N GLN A 34 5.32 0.72 17.11
CA GLN A 34 4.80 1.90 17.83
C GLN A 34 3.29 2.08 17.69
N LEU A 35 2.60 1.23 16.92
CA LEU A 35 1.16 1.30 16.80
C LEU A 35 0.48 0.74 18.07
N ASP A 36 -0.19 1.62 18.79
CA ASP A 36 -0.80 1.34 20.09
C ASP A 36 -2.31 1.66 20.15
N ASP A 37 -2.87 1.62 21.35
CA ASP A 37 -4.28 1.90 21.59
C ASP A 37 -4.68 3.37 21.33
N ASP A 38 -3.71 4.28 21.22
CA ASP A 38 -3.91 5.71 20.91
C ASP A 38 -3.65 6.07 19.44
N ALA A 39 -3.20 5.10 18.63
CA ALA A 39 -2.96 5.30 17.21
C ALA A 39 -4.22 5.80 16.46
N PRO A 40 -4.06 6.67 15.44
CA PRO A 40 -5.18 7.26 14.72
C PRO A 40 -6.17 6.23 14.16
N TRP A 41 -7.46 6.58 14.14
CA TRP A 41 -8.54 5.68 13.74
C TRP A 41 -8.33 5.02 12.36
N TYR A 42 -7.69 5.71 11.42
CA TYR A 42 -7.43 5.22 10.07
C TYR A 42 -6.40 4.09 10.05
N CYS A 43 -5.51 4.00 11.05
CA CYS A 43 -4.58 2.89 11.17
C CYS A 43 -5.33 1.57 11.42
N ARG A 44 -6.58 1.61 11.93
CA ARG A 44 -7.45 0.46 12.27
C ARG A 44 -8.58 0.24 11.26
N GLN A 45 -8.67 1.07 10.23
CA GLN A 45 -9.75 0.97 9.25
C GLN A 45 -9.66 -0.41 8.57
N ASP A 46 -10.77 -1.16 8.56
CA ASP A 46 -10.84 -2.57 8.13
C ASP A 46 -9.99 -3.49 9.05
N GLU A 47 -10.59 -3.98 10.15
CA GLU A 47 -9.89 -4.72 11.23
C GLU A 47 -9.07 -5.93 10.74
N GLU A 48 -9.43 -6.52 9.58
CA GLU A 48 -8.66 -7.61 8.98
C GLU A 48 -7.40 -7.10 8.25
N LYS A 49 -7.50 -5.98 7.55
CA LYS A 49 -6.45 -5.43 6.69
C LYS A 49 -6.21 -3.96 6.99
N ASN A 50 -5.26 -3.72 7.88
CA ASN A 50 -4.89 -2.38 8.33
C ASN A 50 -3.38 -2.27 8.60
N SER A 51 -2.93 -1.18 9.22
CA SER A 51 -1.50 -0.95 9.45
C SER A 51 -0.84 -1.90 10.43
N TRP A 52 -1.57 -2.58 11.32
CA TRP A 52 -1.01 -3.62 12.18
C TRP A 52 -0.78 -4.94 11.43
N THR A 53 -1.67 -5.26 10.49
CA THR A 53 -1.60 -6.54 9.74
C THR A 53 -0.80 -6.43 8.44
N ALA A 54 -0.44 -5.21 8.04
CA ALA A 54 0.43 -4.91 6.90
C ALA A 54 1.76 -5.69 6.99
N ASN A 55 2.26 -6.14 5.84
CA ASN A 55 3.47 -6.96 5.80
C ASN A 55 4.22 -6.82 4.46
N ALA A 56 5.54 -7.03 4.51
CA ALA A 56 6.41 -6.92 3.35
C ALA A 56 6.04 -7.89 2.21
N LYS A 57 5.48 -9.07 2.52
CA LYS A 57 5.08 -10.06 1.50
C LYS A 57 3.96 -9.51 0.59
N HIS A 58 2.94 -8.90 1.18
CA HIS A 58 1.87 -8.25 0.41
C HIS A 58 2.41 -7.05 -0.37
N GLY A 59 3.27 -6.24 0.25
CA GLY A 59 3.92 -5.11 -0.41
C GLY A 59 4.73 -5.51 -1.65
N GLN A 60 5.48 -6.60 -1.56
CA GLN A 60 6.23 -7.14 -2.69
C GLN A 60 5.31 -7.50 -3.86
N VAL A 61 4.19 -8.19 -3.60
CA VAL A 61 3.21 -8.54 -4.64
C VAL A 61 2.65 -7.28 -5.32
N MET A 62 2.35 -6.23 -4.54
CA MET A 62 1.88 -4.96 -5.08
C MET A 62 2.92 -4.28 -5.97
N VAL A 63 4.17 -4.19 -5.49
CA VAL A 63 5.28 -3.56 -6.23
C VAL A 63 5.51 -4.28 -7.54
N GLU A 64 5.59 -5.61 -7.53
CA GLU A 64 5.76 -6.41 -8.74
C GLU A 64 4.62 -6.20 -9.73
N ALA A 65 3.37 -6.24 -9.26
CA ALA A 65 2.22 -6.03 -10.14
C ALA A 65 2.24 -4.65 -10.80
N VAL A 66 2.53 -3.59 -10.04
CA VAL A 66 2.60 -2.21 -10.55
C VAL A 66 3.75 -2.05 -11.53
N VAL A 67 4.96 -2.49 -11.15
CA VAL A 67 6.15 -2.37 -12.00
C VAL A 67 5.98 -3.16 -13.30
N ASN A 68 5.55 -4.42 -13.22
CA ASN A 68 5.34 -5.25 -14.42
C ASN A 68 4.31 -4.62 -15.37
N THR A 69 3.19 -4.12 -14.82
CA THR A 69 2.16 -3.44 -15.62
C THR A 69 2.72 -2.21 -16.34
N TRP A 70 3.52 -1.40 -15.66
CA TRP A 70 4.10 -0.20 -16.27
C TRP A 70 5.19 -0.53 -17.28
N VAL A 71 6.05 -1.52 -17.00
CA VAL A 71 7.06 -2.01 -17.95
C VAL A 71 6.40 -2.51 -19.23
N GLU A 72 5.35 -3.32 -19.12
CA GLU A 72 4.59 -3.81 -20.28
C GLU A 72 3.99 -2.66 -21.08
N LYS A 73 3.28 -1.74 -20.41
CA LYS A 73 2.66 -0.58 -21.07
C LYS A 73 3.68 0.29 -21.79
N ILE A 74 4.80 0.59 -21.16
CA ILE A 74 5.86 1.44 -21.75
C ILE A 74 6.55 0.71 -22.90
N SER A 75 6.79 -0.59 -22.78
CA SER A 75 7.42 -1.38 -23.84
C SER A 75 6.54 -1.47 -25.09
N ASN A 76 5.22 -1.55 -24.92
CA ASN A 76 4.26 -1.56 -26.03
C ASN A 76 4.00 -0.18 -26.67
N LEU A 77 4.54 0.90 -26.11
CA LEU A 77 4.52 2.24 -26.71
C LEU A 77 5.72 2.51 -27.64
N ARG A 78 6.70 1.61 -27.66
CA ARG A 78 7.90 1.68 -28.51
C ARG A 78 7.74 0.82 -29.75
#